data_AF-A0A925QDS4-F1
#
_entry.id   AF-A0A925QDS4-F1
#
_cell.length_a   1.000
_cell.length_b   1.000
_cell.length_c   1.000
_cell.angle_alpha   90.00
_cell.angle_beta   90.00
_cell.angle_gamma   90.00
#
_symmetry.space_group_name_H-M   'P 1'
#
loop_
_entity.id
_entity.type
_entity.pdbx_description
1 polymer ?
#
loop_
_entity_poly.entity_id
_entity_poly.type
_entity_poly.pdbx_seq_one_letter_code
_entity_poly.pdbx_strand_id
1 'polypeptide(L)'
;MKVLSQFIYKGRFLVAIAFAALLLLSAGCKKLAAAAGSRSALEALFEENILNRNFIVHLATDNGTDLTSQYTGYNFILTKTTSYYEGPMTGTKAGVTYTGTWSCNEDFSKLSISLTSPTTPLEFNFINRPWKFTKKAFPIMELAPWGTTEPKVLHMERL
;
A
#
# COMPACT_ATOMS: atom_id res chain seq x y z
N MET A 1 -16.62 1.26 66.94
CA MET A 1 -16.48 0.50 65.67
C MET A 1 -16.91 1.35 64.45
N LYS A 2 -16.31 2.53 64.23
CA LYS A 2 -16.56 3.38 63.03
C LYS A 2 -15.28 3.88 62.36
N VAL A 3 -14.14 3.78 63.04
CA VAL A 3 -12.83 4.27 62.55
C VAL A 3 -12.17 3.25 61.60
N LEU A 4 -12.36 1.96 61.84
CA LEU A 4 -11.72 0.88 61.07
C LEU A 4 -12.26 0.78 59.62
N SER A 5 -13.54 1.11 59.37
CA SER A 5 -14.12 1.03 58.02
C SER A 5 -13.66 2.17 57.11
N GLN A 6 -13.33 3.34 57.65
CA GLN A 6 -12.84 4.47 56.86
C GLN A 6 -11.40 4.26 56.38
N PHE A 7 -10.55 3.57 57.15
CA PHE A 7 -9.19 3.22 56.73
C PHE A 7 -9.19 2.19 55.60
N ILE A 8 -10.05 1.18 55.68
CA ILE A 8 -10.17 0.14 54.65
C ILE A 8 -10.71 0.73 53.34
N TYR A 9 -11.68 1.66 53.41
CA TYR A 9 -12.25 2.29 52.22
C TYR A 9 -11.27 3.24 51.51
N LYS A 10 -10.50 4.03 52.27
CA LYS A 10 -9.45 4.92 51.72
C LYS A 10 -8.28 4.14 51.11
N GLY A 11 -7.90 3.00 51.70
CA GLY A 11 -6.85 2.14 51.15
C GLY A 11 -7.24 1.51 49.80
N ARG A 12 -8.49 1.08 49.63
CA ARG A 12 -8.99 0.51 48.35
C ARG A 12 -9.02 1.53 47.22
N PHE A 13 -9.31 2.80 47.54
CA PHE A 13 -9.30 3.89 46.56
C PHE A 13 -7.87 4.20 46.08
N LEU A 14 -6.89 4.20 46.99
CA LEU A 14 -5.48 4.40 46.63
C LEU A 14 -4.94 3.25 45.77
N VAL A 15 -5.32 2.00 46.07
CA VAL A 15 -4.93 0.83 45.26
C VAL A 15 -5.55 0.90 43.86
N ALA A 16 -6.81 1.32 43.74
CA ALA A 16 -7.47 1.47 42.45
C ALA A 16 -6.82 2.56 41.58
N ILE A 17 -6.42 3.69 42.17
CA ILE A 17 -5.69 4.76 41.46
C ILE A 17 -4.31 4.27 41.03
N ALA A 18 -3.59 3.54 41.87
CA ALA A 18 -2.29 2.98 41.53
C ALA A 18 -2.38 1.99 40.36
N PHE A 19 -3.40 1.13 40.34
CA PHE A 19 -3.63 0.19 39.23
C PHE A 19 -4.05 0.89 37.93
N ALA A 20 -4.91 1.91 38.01
CA ALA A 20 -5.32 2.71 36.86
C ALA A 20 -4.13 3.50 36.26
N ALA A 21 -3.27 4.07 37.11
CA ALA A 21 -2.05 4.73 36.68
C ALA A 21 -1.06 3.75 36.03
N LEU A 22 -0.91 2.54 36.58
CA LEU A 22 -0.05 1.49 36.00
C LEU A 22 -0.57 1.01 34.63
N LEU A 23 -1.89 0.87 34.47
CA LEU A 23 -2.53 0.53 33.20
C LEU A 23 -2.37 1.64 32.17
N LEU A 24 -2.53 2.92 32.56
CA LEU A 24 -2.30 4.08 31.68
C LEU A 24 -0.83 4.24 31.28
N LEU A 25 0.12 3.87 32.16
CA LEU A 25 1.56 3.84 31.84
C LEU A 25 1.94 2.68 30.91
N SER A 26 1.23 1.54 30.97
CA SER A 26 1.42 0.41 30.04
C SER A 26 0.78 0.63 28.65
N ALA A 27 -0.17 1.57 28.55
CA ALA A 27 -0.71 2.06 27.29
C ALA A 27 0.19 3.14 26.64
N GLY A 28 1.36 3.43 27.25
CA GLY A 28 2.39 4.32 26.73
C GLY A 28 2.95 3.83 25.39
N CYS A 29 2.33 4.30 24.31
CA CYS A 29 2.92 4.54 23.00
C CYS A 29 3.99 3.53 22.52
N LYS A 30 3.56 2.47 21.84
CA LYS A 30 4.34 1.85 20.73
C LYS A 30 4.61 2.81 19.55
N LYS A 31 4.48 4.12 19.75
CA LYS A 31 4.55 5.17 18.71
C LYS A 31 5.77 6.08 18.84
N LEU A 32 6.75 5.72 19.67
CA LEU A 32 8.04 6.42 19.79
C LEU A 32 9.15 5.83 18.89
N ALA A 33 8.85 4.79 18.10
CA ALA A 33 9.77 4.32 17.06
C ALA A 33 9.82 5.25 15.83
N ALA A 34 8.94 6.27 15.75
CA ALA A 34 8.79 7.14 14.58
C ALA A 34 9.75 8.34 14.52
N ALA A 35 10.66 8.50 15.49
CA ALA A 35 11.42 9.75 15.67
C ALA A 35 12.93 9.65 15.37
N ALA A 36 13.42 8.53 14.81
CA ALA A 36 14.83 8.40 14.46
C ALA A 36 14.99 7.61 13.14
N GLY A 37 14.95 8.31 12.00
CA GLY A 37 15.25 7.71 10.68
C GLY A 37 14.43 6.46 10.33
N SER A 38 13.27 6.28 10.95
CA SER A 38 12.46 5.07 10.85
C SER A 38 11.55 5.14 9.64
N ARG A 39 11.55 4.08 8.83
CA ARG A 39 10.57 3.80 7.78
C ARG A 39 9.15 4.16 8.25
N SER A 40 8.45 4.99 7.48
CA SER A 40 7.08 5.37 7.80
C SER A 40 6.15 4.15 7.71
N ALA A 41 5.03 4.15 8.43
CA ALA A 41 4.06 3.07 8.33
C ALA A 41 3.50 2.92 6.89
N LEU A 42 3.45 4.01 6.12
CA LEU A 42 3.00 3.99 4.73
C LEU A 42 4.02 3.34 3.81
N GLU A 43 5.30 3.68 3.96
CA GLU A 43 6.41 2.98 3.29
C GLU A 43 6.44 1.49 3.66
N ALA A 44 6.10 1.17 4.92
CA ALA A 44 5.95 -0.19 5.39
C ALA A 44 4.93 -0.98 4.59
N LEU A 45 3.71 -0.47 4.56
CA LEU A 45 2.58 -1.10 3.87
C LEU A 45 2.78 -1.13 2.36
N PHE A 46 3.36 -0.08 1.78
CA PHE A 46 3.58 -0.01 0.34
C PHE A 46 4.59 -1.06 -0.12
N GLU A 47 5.73 -1.19 0.55
CA GLU A 47 6.69 -2.23 0.21
C GLU A 47 6.16 -3.64 0.48
N GLU A 48 5.41 -3.84 1.58
CA GLU A 48 4.87 -5.16 1.90
C GLU A 48 3.89 -5.66 0.83
N ASN A 49 3.03 -4.76 0.34
CA ASN A 49 1.91 -5.11 -0.53
C ASN A 49 2.20 -4.92 -2.02
N ILE A 50 3.03 -3.93 -2.39
CA ILE A 50 3.20 -3.48 -3.78
C ILE A 50 4.61 -3.74 -4.30
N LEU A 51 5.66 -3.42 -3.55
CA LEU A 51 7.02 -3.50 -4.10
C LEU A 51 7.56 -4.94 -4.14
N ASN A 52 8.34 -5.23 -5.19
CA ASN A 52 8.94 -6.54 -5.44
C ASN A 52 7.92 -7.70 -5.41
N ARG A 53 6.70 -7.42 -5.86
CA ARG A 53 5.63 -8.42 -6.01
C ARG A 53 5.34 -8.68 -7.47
N ASN A 54 4.93 -9.90 -7.75
CA ASN A 54 4.44 -10.31 -9.06
C ASN A 54 2.96 -9.95 -9.14
N PHE A 55 2.60 -9.20 -10.17
CA PHE A 55 1.22 -8.81 -10.42
C PHE A 55 0.78 -9.28 -11.80
N ILE A 56 -0.41 -9.85 -11.85
CA ILE A 56 -1.15 -10.09 -13.09
C ILE A 56 -2.33 -9.13 -13.17
N VAL A 57 -2.77 -8.82 -14.39
CA VAL A 57 -4.01 -8.04 -14.56
C VAL A 57 -5.19 -8.98 -14.34
N HIS A 58 -5.98 -8.68 -13.31
CA HIS A 58 -7.21 -9.38 -12.98
C HIS A 58 -8.42 -8.77 -13.70
N LEU A 59 -8.44 -7.45 -13.86
CA LEU A 59 -9.45 -6.72 -14.62
C LEU A 59 -8.83 -5.47 -15.24
N ALA A 60 -9.09 -5.21 -16.52
CA ALA A 60 -8.80 -3.94 -17.17
C ALA A 60 -10.00 -3.53 -18.02
N THR A 61 -10.64 -2.41 -17.71
CA THR A 61 -11.76 -1.88 -18.51
C THR A 61 -11.52 -0.45 -18.92
N ASP A 62 -11.88 -0.09 -20.14
CA ASP A 62 -11.89 1.28 -20.65
C ASP A 62 -13.27 1.63 -21.18
N ASN A 63 -13.99 2.53 -20.50
CA ASN A 63 -15.35 2.94 -20.91
C ASN A 63 -16.30 1.74 -21.10
N GLY A 64 -16.20 0.76 -20.21
CA GLY A 64 -17.01 -0.47 -20.25
C GLY A 64 -16.52 -1.54 -21.25
N THR A 65 -15.52 -1.24 -22.07
CA THR A 65 -14.86 -2.25 -22.91
C THR A 65 -13.86 -3.04 -22.08
N ASP A 66 -13.98 -4.36 -22.07
CA ASP A 66 -13.05 -5.25 -21.38
C ASP A 66 -11.77 -5.48 -22.20
N LEU A 67 -10.63 -5.14 -21.61
CA LEU A 67 -9.28 -5.27 -22.18
C LEU A 67 -8.47 -6.39 -21.50
N THR A 68 -9.04 -7.09 -20.51
CA THR A 68 -8.33 -8.03 -19.63
C THR A 68 -7.59 -9.12 -20.40
N SER A 69 -8.19 -9.65 -21.48
CA SER A 69 -7.57 -10.71 -22.30
C SER A 69 -6.29 -10.26 -23.01
N GLN A 70 -6.10 -8.97 -23.26
CA GLN A 70 -4.86 -8.43 -23.86
C GLN A 70 -3.67 -8.62 -22.92
N TYR A 71 -3.94 -8.66 -21.61
CA TYR A 71 -2.93 -8.81 -20.58
C TYR A 71 -2.64 -10.26 -20.17
N THR A 72 -3.27 -11.25 -20.82
CA THR A 72 -3.02 -12.66 -20.49
C THR A 72 -1.54 -13.03 -20.68
N GLY A 73 -0.98 -13.68 -19.66
CA GLY A 73 0.42 -14.12 -19.63
C GLY A 73 1.44 -13.03 -19.29
N TYR A 74 1.01 -11.79 -19.04
CA TYR A 74 1.90 -10.77 -18.48
C TYR A 74 2.08 -10.94 -16.98
N ASN A 75 3.30 -10.72 -16.50
CA ASN A 75 3.63 -10.55 -15.10
C ASN A 75 4.40 -9.24 -14.90
N PHE A 76 3.92 -8.41 -13.99
CA PHE A 76 4.43 -7.06 -13.72
C PHE A 76 5.08 -6.99 -12.33
N ILE A 77 6.21 -6.31 -12.25
CA ILE A 77 6.94 -6.10 -11.00
C ILE A 77 7.38 -4.64 -10.88
N LEU A 78 7.02 -4.02 -9.75
CA LEU A 78 7.53 -2.71 -9.35
C LEU A 78 8.73 -2.95 -8.42
N THR A 79 9.94 -2.80 -8.96
CA THR A 79 11.16 -3.13 -8.24
C THR A 79 11.54 -2.02 -7.28
N LYS A 80 11.77 -2.37 -6.02
CA LYS A 80 12.29 -1.44 -5.00
C LYS A 80 13.78 -1.19 -5.23
N THR A 81 14.19 0.06 -5.14
CA THR A 81 15.60 0.49 -5.13
C THR A 81 15.99 0.97 -3.73
N THR A 82 16.85 1.97 -3.61
CA THR A 82 17.01 2.73 -2.37
C THR A 82 15.82 3.63 -2.07
N SER A 83 15.02 3.98 -3.08
CA SER A 83 13.82 4.82 -2.96
C SER A 83 12.55 3.99 -2.71
N TYR A 84 11.62 4.56 -1.94
CA TYR A 84 10.24 4.08 -1.78
C TYR A 84 9.26 4.76 -2.74
N TYR A 85 9.70 5.82 -3.42
CA TYR A 85 8.83 6.68 -4.22
C TYR A 85 9.00 6.46 -5.72
N GLU A 86 10.02 5.73 -6.13
CA GLU A 86 10.29 5.44 -7.53
C GLU A 86 11.21 4.24 -7.70
N GLY A 87 11.18 3.66 -8.90
CA GLY A 87 12.06 2.59 -9.27
C GLY A 87 11.82 2.05 -10.67
N PRO A 88 12.59 1.04 -11.09
CA PRO A 88 12.37 0.36 -12.33
C PRO A 88 11.12 -0.52 -12.24
N MET A 89 10.37 -0.57 -13.32
CA MET A 89 9.25 -1.48 -13.51
C MET A 89 9.57 -2.45 -14.64
N THR A 90 9.14 -3.70 -14.47
CA THR A 90 9.24 -4.71 -15.52
C THR A 90 7.88 -5.33 -15.79
N GLY A 91 7.62 -5.63 -17.05
CA GLY A 91 6.53 -6.49 -17.50
C GLY A 91 7.12 -7.63 -18.30
N THR A 92 6.72 -8.88 -18.04
CA THR A 92 7.27 -10.06 -18.73
C THR A 92 6.15 -10.87 -19.35
N LYS A 93 6.33 -11.32 -20.59
CA LYS A 93 5.39 -12.22 -21.28
C LYS A 93 6.15 -13.11 -22.25
N ALA A 94 5.92 -14.42 -22.14
CA ALA A 94 6.53 -15.42 -23.02
C ALA A 94 8.07 -15.27 -23.19
N GLY A 95 8.77 -14.91 -22.11
CA GLY A 95 10.23 -14.71 -22.12
C GLY A 95 10.72 -13.34 -22.62
N VAL A 96 9.83 -12.47 -23.11
CA VAL A 96 10.16 -11.08 -23.44
C VAL A 96 10.01 -10.21 -22.19
N THR A 97 11.01 -9.38 -21.92
CA THR A 97 10.99 -8.42 -20.81
C THR A 97 10.84 -7.00 -21.35
N TYR A 98 9.76 -6.35 -20.92
CA TYR A 98 9.50 -4.93 -21.11
C TYR A 98 9.98 -4.17 -19.88
N THR A 99 10.67 -3.06 -20.09
CA THR A 99 11.25 -2.27 -19.01
C THR A 99 10.79 -0.82 -19.05
N GLY A 100 10.85 -0.20 -17.87
CA GLY A 100 10.55 1.20 -17.70
C GLY A 100 10.59 1.58 -16.22
N THR A 101 9.70 2.47 -15.79
CA THR A 101 9.71 3.04 -14.44
C THR A 101 8.34 3.05 -13.80
N TRP A 102 8.34 3.06 -12.48
CA TRP A 102 7.20 3.41 -11.65
C TRP A 102 7.58 4.56 -10.71
N SER A 103 6.61 5.38 -10.33
CA SER A 103 6.77 6.37 -9.25
C SER A 103 5.46 6.61 -8.50
N CYS A 104 5.53 7.06 -7.25
CA CYS A 104 4.39 7.44 -6.44
C CYS A 104 4.62 8.80 -5.75
N ASN A 105 3.56 9.36 -5.19
CA ASN A 105 3.65 10.57 -4.35
C ASN A 105 3.85 10.21 -2.88
N GLU A 106 4.11 11.23 -2.06
CA GLU A 106 4.49 11.10 -0.64
C GLU A 106 3.47 10.35 0.23
N ASP A 107 2.18 10.47 -0.10
CA ASP A 107 1.09 9.80 0.63
C ASP A 107 0.71 8.43 0.03
N PHE A 108 1.42 7.97 -1.00
CA PHE A 108 1.16 6.73 -1.72
C PHE A 108 -0.28 6.64 -2.26
N SER A 109 -0.91 7.76 -2.61
CA SER A 109 -2.25 7.80 -3.22
C SER A 109 -2.23 7.70 -4.74
N LYS A 110 -1.09 8.02 -5.37
CA LYS A 110 -0.87 8.01 -6.81
C LYS A 110 0.25 7.02 -7.19
N LEU A 111 0.09 6.33 -8.32
CA LEU A 111 1.12 5.50 -8.96
C LEU A 111 1.23 5.87 -10.43
N SER A 112 2.39 6.32 -10.89
CA SER A 112 2.68 6.54 -12.30
C SER A 112 3.43 5.33 -12.84
N ILE A 113 2.95 4.77 -13.95
CA ILE A 113 3.58 3.64 -14.65
C ILE A 113 4.04 4.11 -16.03
N SER A 114 5.23 3.68 -16.44
CA SER A 114 5.79 3.94 -17.76
C SER A 114 6.66 2.79 -18.21
N LEU A 115 6.13 1.85 -19.01
CA LEU A 115 6.85 0.74 -19.65
C LEU A 115 7.05 1.04 -21.14
N THR A 116 8.28 1.34 -21.56
CA THR A 116 8.54 1.93 -22.89
C THR A 116 9.57 1.21 -23.75
N SER A 117 10.24 0.19 -23.21
CA SER A 117 11.33 -0.53 -23.90
C SER A 117 11.07 -2.04 -23.92
N PRO A 118 11.49 -2.80 -24.95
CA PRO A 118 12.21 -2.35 -26.16
C PRO A 118 11.30 -1.69 -27.21
N THR A 119 10.05 -2.12 -27.31
CA THR A 119 9.00 -1.48 -28.09
C THR A 119 7.70 -1.69 -27.33
N THR A 120 7.01 -0.59 -27.02
CA THR A 120 5.78 -0.61 -26.24
C THR A 120 4.66 -1.30 -27.01
N PRO A 121 4.11 -2.42 -26.51
CA PRO A 121 2.90 -3.02 -27.06
C PRO A 121 1.73 -2.03 -26.99
N LEU A 122 0.79 -2.09 -27.93
CA LEU A 122 -0.32 -1.14 -28.00
C LEU A 122 -1.18 -1.18 -26.73
N GLU A 123 -1.38 -2.37 -26.15
CA GLU A 123 -2.12 -2.57 -24.91
C GLU A 123 -1.49 -1.84 -23.72
N PHE A 124 -0.18 -1.52 -23.75
CA PHE A 124 0.45 -0.79 -22.65
C PHE A 124 0.07 0.69 -22.62
N ASN A 125 -0.54 1.23 -23.69
CA ASN A 125 -1.13 2.58 -23.64
C ASN A 125 -2.20 2.71 -22.54
N PHE A 126 -2.84 1.59 -22.17
CA PHE A 126 -3.77 1.58 -21.06
C PHE A 126 -3.07 1.62 -19.70
N ILE A 127 -2.00 0.84 -19.48
CA ILE A 127 -1.32 0.81 -18.17
C ILE A 127 -0.35 1.98 -17.96
N ASN A 128 0.25 2.52 -19.03
CA ASN A 128 1.23 3.60 -19.00
C ASN A 128 0.56 4.96 -18.76
N ARG A 129 0.25 5.25 -17.50
CA ARG A 129 -0.38 6.50 -17.06
C ARG A 129 -0.26 6.67 -15.55
N PRO A 130 -0.61 7.85 -15.03
CA PRO A 130 -0.85 8.02 -13.61
C PRO A 130 -2.18 7.40 -13.18
N TRP A 131 -2.11 6.62 -12.12
CA TRP A 131 -3.20 5.93 -11.45
C TRP A 131 -3.38 6.46 -10.04
N LYS A 132 -4.60 6.43 -9.55
CA LYS A 132 -4.99 6.62 -8.15
C LYS A 132 -5.27 5.24 -7.55
N PHE A 133 -4.70 4.96 -6.40
CA PHE A 133 -5.08 3.78 -5.63
C PHE A 133 -6.49 3.96 -5.05
N THR A 134 -7.41 3.08 -5.44
CA THR A 134 -8.70 2.92 -4.75
C THR A 134 -8.61 1.84 -3.67
N LYS A 135 -7.69 0.89 -3.82
CA LYS A 135 -7.39 -0.14 -2.81
C LYS A 135 -5.92 -0.59 -2.89
N LYS A 136 -5.27 -0.71 -1.72
CA LYS A 136 -3.86 -1.15 -1.56
C LYS A 136 -3.76 -2.39 -0.66
N ALA A 137 -4.55 -3.42 -0.93
CA ALA A 137 -4.65 -4.59 -0.06
C ALA A 137 -4.39 -5.89 -0.83
N PHE A 138 -3.87 -6.89 -0.15
CA PHE A 138 -3.79 -8.25 -0.69
C PHE A 138 -5.21 -8.87 -0.82
N PRO A 139 -5.50 -9.66 -1.87
CA PRO A 139 -4.63 -9.95 -3.03
C PRO A 139 -4.75 -8.94 -4.17
N ILE A 140 -5.77 -8.07 -4.18
CA ILE A 140 -6.08 -7.19 -5.32
C ILE A 140 -5.76 -5.72 -5.00
N MET A 141 -4.86 -5.16 -5.80
CA MET A 141 -4.64 -3.72 -5.92
C MET A 141 -5.62 -3.15 -6.94
N GLU A 142 -6.35 -2.11 -6.57
CA GLU A 142 -7.33 -1.46 -7.44
C GLU A 142 -6.89 -0.02 -7.76
N LEU A 143 -6.98 0.32 -9.04
CA LEU A 143 -6.48 1.54 -9.64
C LEU A 143 -7.55 2.19 -10.52
N ALA A 144 -7.70 3.51 -10.38
CA ALA A 144 -8.51 4.37 -11.25
C ALA A 144 -7.63 5.48 -11.85
N PRO A 145 -7.96 6.07 -13.00
CA PRO A 145 -7.16 7.16 -13.57
C PRO A 145 -6.98 8.32 -12.58
N TRP A 146 -5.75 8.83 -12.50
CA TRP A 146 -5.49 10.02 -11.71
C TRP A 146 -5.92 11.28 -12.46
N GLY A 147 -6.69 12.14 -11.81
CA GLY A 147 -6.99 13.49 -12.32
C GLY A 147 -7.99 13.55 -13.48
N THR A 148 -8.67 12.45 -13.80
CA THR A 148 -9.73 12.41 -14.82
C THR A 148 -10.98 11.74 -14.27
N THR A 149 -12.11 11.93 -14.94
CA THR A 149 -13.39 11.25 -14.66
C THR A 149 -13.64 10.08 -15.61
N GLU A 150 -12.64 9.69 -16.41
CA GLU A 150 -12.79 8.60 -17.35
C GLU A 150 -13.02 7.29 -16.59
N PRO A 151 -14.04 6.50 -16.94
CA PRO A 151 -14.40 5.26 -16.26
C PRO A 151 -13.48 4.11 -16.70
N LYS A 152 -12.17 4.27 -16.47
CA LYS A 152 -11.19 3.20 -16.62
C LYS A 152 -10.96 2.55 -15.27
N VAL A 153 -10.80 1.24 -15.26
CA VAL A 153 -10.59 0.44 -14.05
C VAL A 153 -9.45 -0.53 -14.31
N LEU A 154 -8.50 -0.60 -13.38
CA LEU A 154 -7.42 -1.56 -13.42
C LEU A 154 -7.32 -2.26 -12.06
N HIS A 155 -7.55 -3.56 -12.06
CA HIS A 155 -7.31 -4.42 -10.91
C HIS A 155 -6.13 -5.33 -11.20
N MET A 156 -5.16 -5.34 -10.30
CA MET A 156 -3.97 -6.18 -10.40
C MET A 156 -3.94 -7.13 -9.21
N GLU A 157 -3.86 -8.42 -9.50
CA GLU A 157 -3.80 -9.48 -8.50
C GLU A 157 -2.34 -9.84 -8.23
N ARG A 158 -1.99 -9.88 -6.96
CA ARG A 158 -0.69 -10.31 -6.48
C ARG A 158 -0.62 -11.84 -6.41
N LEU A 159 0.39 -12.42 -7.05
CA LEU A 159 0.73 -13.84 -6.96
C LEU A 159 1.55 -14.17 -5.70
#